data_AF-A0A3N5LXX2-F1
#
_entry.id   AF-A0A3N5LXX2-F1
#
_cell.length_a   1.000
_cell.length_b   1.000
_cell.length_c   1.000
_cell.angle_alpha   90.00
_cell.angle_beta   90.00
_cell.angle_gamma   90.00
#
_symmetry.space_group_name_H-M   'P 1'
#
loop_
_entity.id
_entity.type
_entity.pdbx_description
1 polymer ?
#
loop_
_entity_poly.entity_id
_entity_poly.type
_entity_poly.pdbx_seq_one_letter_code
_entity_poly.pdbx_strand_id
1 'polypeptide(L)'
;MTALAFGTARKAQYLVVELALPGRPTVNAGVLLLDPASDALHIKLRHDWEQVAGADDIEVLEHLEQDLRNQGQTAGGEQLLRSLEETLSNTVRITDREDIAVSDFAKALDRLYLRHVAGEPQAHVAVLQFQTHLPLYSLQAAATRFGADMEVEAEDWVRAPENLRLSTDMFIARVVGRSMEPLIPDGSLCVFRHSVVGSRQGKLLLIQHSAASGSGGEFTIKRYTSRKTATEEGWRHERIRLEPLNPDFQAWDLDPSELEDGPYHVRGEFLRVLPYEEL
;
A
#
# COMPACT_ATOMS: atom_id res chain seq x y z
N MET A 1 8.78 -22.67 18.39
CA MET A 1 7.97 -22.23 17.24
C MET A 1 8.55 -20.92 16.76
N THR A 2 9.18 -20.93 15.59
CA THR A 2 9.92 -19.80 15.04
C THR A 2 8.94 -18.76 14.55
N ALA A 3 8.89 -17.60 15.23
CA ALA A 3 8.22 -16.42 14.70
C ALA A 3 8.99 -16.01 13.44
N LEU A 4 8.45 -16.33 12.27
CA LEU A 4 8.91 -15.73 11.02
C LEU A 4 8.69 -14.23 11.17
N ALA A 5 9.78 -13.48 11.30
CA ALA A 5 9.77 -12.04 11.35
C ALA A 5 9.27 -11.55 9.98
N PHE A 6 8.00 -11.19 9.91
CA PHE A 6 7.50 -10.40 8.79
C PHE A 6 8.27 -9.07 8.82
N GLY A 7 8.99 -8.76 7.74
CA GLY A 7 9.46 -7.40 7.54
C GLY A 7 8.23 -6.50 7.54
N THR A 8 8.17 -5.53 8.44
CA THR A 8 7.11 -4.53 8.42
C THR A 8 7.19 -3.81 7.08
N ALA A 9 6.17 -3.97 6.23
CA ALA A 9 6.09 -3.27 4.96
C ALA A 9 6.26 -1.76 5.23
N ARG A 10 7.12 -1.12 4.46
CA ARG A 10 7.45 0.29 4.61
C ARG A 10 7.17 1.03 3.31
N LYS A 11 6.92 2.33 3.44
CA LYS A 11 6.68 3.20 2.29
C LYS A 11 7.91 3.19 1.38
N ALA A 12 7.67 3.05 0.08
CA ALA A 12 8.65 3.15 -0.98
C ALA A 12 8.02 3.90 -2.16
N GLN A 13 8.87 4.42 -3.05
CA GLN A 13 8.42 5.14 -4.24
C GLN A 13 9.08 4.54 -5.47
N TYR A 14 8.32 4.28 -6.53
CA TYR A 14 8.91 3.86 -7.78
C TYR A 14 8.58 4.80 -8.93
N LEU A 15 9.42 4.75 -9.96
CA LEU A 15 9.24 5.43 -11.23
C LEU A 15 9.63 4.46 -12.35
N VAL A 16 9.01 4.61 -13.51
CA VAL A 16 9.39 3.89 -14.72
C VAL A 16 10.27 4.80 -15.56
N VAL A 17 11.42 4.27 -16.00
CA VAL A 17 12.29 4.92 -16.97
C VAL A 17 11.76 4.61 -18.36
N GLU A 18 11.56 5.63 -19.17
CA GLU A 18 11.05 5.53 -20.54
C GLU A 18 12.12 5.99 -21.54
N LEU A 19 12.21 5.29 -22.67
CA LEU A 19 13.08 5.64 -23.79
C LEU A 19 12.21 6.12 -24.96
N ALA A 20 12.33 7.40 -25.31
CA ALA A 20 11.59 8.09 -26.35
C ALA A 20 12.52 8.50 -27.50
N LEU A 21 13.06 7.51 -28.23
CA LEU A 21 13.95 7.76 -29.36
C LEU A 21 13.21 8.38 -30.56
N PRO A 22 13.79 9.35 -31.28
CA PRO A 22 13.15 9.97 -32.44
C PRO A 22 12.74 8.95 -33.50
N GLY A 23 11.49 9.03 -33.95
CA GLY A 23 10.94 8.14 -34.99
C GLY A 23 10.66 6.71 -34.53
N ARG A 24 10.79 6.40 -33.23
CA ARG A 24 10.44 5.11 -32.63
C ARG A 24 9.33 5.28 -31.58
N PRO A 25 8.52 4.24 -31.31
CA PRO A 25 7.59 4.28 -30.19
C PRO A 25 8.36 4.37 -28.86
N THR A 26 7.78 5.08 -27.89
CA THR A 26 8.30 5.08 -26.52
C THR A 26 8.22 3.68 -25.94
N VAL A 27 9.29 3.24 -25.28
CA VAL A 27 9.35 1.96 -24.59
C VAL A 27 9.78 2.13 -23.14
N ASN A 28 9.27 1.26 -22.27
CA ASN A 28 9.77 1.18 -20.91
C ASN A 28 11.18 0.58 -20.92
N ALA A 29 12.09 1.24 -20.25
CA ALA A 29 13.52 1.00 -20.25
C ALA A 29 14.03 0.52 -18.90
N GLY A 30 13.28 0.73 -17.82
CA GLY A 30 13.67 0.30 -16.49
C GLY A 30 12.75 0.77 -15.38
N VAL A 31 13.10 0.41 -14.16
CA VAL A 31 12.42 0.83 -12.93
C VAL A 31 13.45 1.36 -11.94
N LEU A 32 13.09 2.47 -11.30
CA LEU A 32 13.79 3.04 -10.15
C LEU A 32 12.89 2.87 -8.93
N LEU A 33 13.40 2.32 -7.83
CA LEU A 33 12.66 2.08 -6.58
C LEU A 33 13.43 2.68 -5.41
N LEU A 34 12.93 3.79 -4.89
CA LEU A 34 13.46 4.51 -3.74
C LEU A 34 12.96 3.88 -2.43
N ASP A 35 13.88 3.67 -1.50
CA ASP A 35 13.63 3.47 -0.07
C ASP A 35 13.86 4.79 0.68
N PRO A 36 12.83 5.60 0.96
CA PRO A 36 13.01 6.89 1.64
C PRO A 36 13.59 6.76 3.05
N ALA A 37 13.46 5.59 3.69
CA ALA A 37 13.97 5.38 5.04
C ALA A 37 15.49 5.22 5.11
N SER A 38 16.10 4.66 4.07
CA SER A 38 17.57 4.51 3.96
C SER A 38 18.19 5.43 2.92
N ASP A 39 17.37 6.16 2.17
CA ASP A 39 17.76 6.94 0.99
C ASP A 39 18.45 6.10 -0.11
N ALA A 40 18.18 4.79 -0.12
CA ALA A 40 18.72 3.88 -1.13
C ALA A 40 17.84 3.86 -2.38
N LEU A 41 18.47 4.00 -3.55
CA LEU A 41 17.80 3.84 -4.85
C LEU A 41 18.15 2.47 -5.45
N HIS A 42 17.15 1.62 -5.56
CA HIS A 42 17.24 0.35 -6.25
C HIS A 42 16.91 0.57 -7.73
N ILE A 43 17.79 0.13 -8.63
CA ILE A 43 17.69 0.40 -10.07
C ILE A 43 17.66 -0.94 -10.80
N LYS A 44 16.82 -1.06 -11.82
CA LYS A 44 16.88 -2.17 -12.77
C LYS A 44 16.47 -1.68 -14.16
N LEU A 45 17.43 -1.60 -15.07
CA LEU A 45 17.18 -1.29 -16.47
C LEU A 45 17.15 -2.57 -17.29
N ARG A 46 16.60 -2.47 -18.50
CA ARG A 46 16.67 -3.55 -19.47
C ARG A 46 18.10 -3.73 -19.97
N HIS A 47 18.40 -4.91 -20.51
CA HIS A 47 19.72 -5.23 -21.07
C HIS A 47 19.67 -5.59 -22.55
N ASP A 48 18.47 -5.81 -23.09
CA ASP A 48 18.20 -6.15 -24.49
C ASP A 48 18.04 -4.89 -25.35
N TRP A 49 18.98 -3.94 -25.22
CA TRP A 49 18.94 -2.65 -25.91
C TRP A 49 18.94 -2.77 -27.44
N GLU A 50 19.52 -3.83 -27.97
CA GLU A 50 19.51 -4.17 -29.40
C GLU A 50 18.10 -4.32 -29.99
N GLN A 51 17.09 -4.57 -29.14
CA GLN A 51 15.70 -4.67 -29.57
C GLN A 51 15.03 -3.29 -29.70
N VAL A 52 15.59 -2.24 -29.10
CA VAL A 52 14.90 -0.95 -28.95
C VAL A 52 15.70 0.27 -29.38
N ALA A 53 17.02 0.17 -29.49
CA ALA A 53 17.93 1.28 -29.82
C ALA A 53 18.79 1.00 -31.07
N GLY A 54 19.46 2.01 -31.62
CA GLY A 54 20.47 1.84 -32.67
C GLY A 54 21.86 1.61 -32.07
N ALA A 55 22.84 1.15 -32.87
CA ALA A 55 24.20 0.86 -32.38
C ALA A 55 24.84 2.05 -31.64
N ASP A 56 24.68 3.26 -32.17
CA ASP A 56 25.22 4.49 -31.57
C ASP A 56 24.59 4.81 -30.20
N ASP A 57 23.30 4.49 -30.02
CA ASP A 57 22.59 4.70 -28.75
C ASP A 57 22.90 3.59 -27.73
N ILE A 58 23.11 2.35 -28.20
CA ILE A 58 23.36 1.18 -27.34
C ILE A 58 24.61 1.37 -26.50
N GLU A 59 25.70 1.89 -27.08
CA GLU A 59 26.95 2.15 -26.36
C GLU A 59 26.73 3.04 -25.13
N VAL A 60 25.86 4.05 -25.24
CA VAL A 60 25.52 4.94 -24.11
C VAL A 60 24.58 4.25 -23.12
N LEU A 61 23.57 3.53 -23.61
CA LEU A 61 22.55 2.88 -22.78
C LEU A 61 23.11 1.74 -21.93
N GLU A 62 24.12 1.02 -22.41
CA GLU A 62 24.79 -0.06 -21.67
C GLU A 62 25.48 0.44 -20.39
N HIS A 63 25.92 1.70 -20.35
CA HIS A 63 26.58 2.30 -19.19
C HIS A 63 25.61 3.00 -18.22
N LEU A 64 24.40 3.33 -18.69
CA LEU A 64 23.44 4.15 -17.95
C LEU A 64 23.10 3.60 -16.56
N GLU A 65 22.86 2.29 -16.44
CA GLU A 65 22.51 1.70 -15.13
C GLU A 65 23.64 1.88 -14.11
N GLN A 66 24.88 1.60 -14.51
CA GLN A 66 26.01 1.69 -13.60
C GLN A 66 26.30 3.14 -13.20
N ASP A 67 26.14 4.08 -14.12
CA ASP A 67 26.30 5.51 -13.85
C ASP A 67 25.26 6.01 -12.83
N LEU A 68 23.98 5.64 -13.01
CA LEU A 68 22.94 5.97 -12.05
C LEU A 68 23.19 5.34 -10.68
N ARG A 69 23.66 4.09 -10.63
CA ARG A 69 24.04 3.43 -9.36
C ARG A 69 25.17 4.18 -8.65
N ASN A 70 26.21 4.58 -9.39
CA ASN A 70 27.35 5.34 -8.84
C ASN A 70 26.90 6.71 -8.31
N GLN A 71 26.05 7.42 -9.07
CA GLN A 71 25.49 8.70 -8.65
C GLN A 71 24.62 8.56 -7.40
N GLY A 72 23.74 7.54 -7.35
CA GLY A 72 22.85 7.30 -6.22
C GLY A 72 23.62 6.95 -4.95
N GLN A 73 24.71 6.18 -5.06
CA GLN A 73 25.61 5.89 -3.93
C GLN A 73 26.35 7.14 -3.43
N THR A 74 26.60 8.12 -4.29
CA THR A 74 27.36 9.33 -3.96
C THR A 74 26.46 10.43 -3.41
N ALA A 75 25.32 10.68 -4.05
CA ALA A 75 24.43 11.81 -3.76
C ALA A 75 23.22 11.44 -2.88
N GLY A 76 22.89 10.16 -2.75
CA GLY A 76 21.62 9.69 -2.19
C GLY A 76 20.55 9.50 -3.25
N GLY A 77 19.62 8.58 -3.00
CA GLY A 77 18.57 8.20 -3.93
C GLY A 77 17.58 9.33 -4.23
N GLU A 78 17.13 10.04 -3.19
CA GLU A 78 16.20 11.17 -3.32
C GLU A 78 16.79 12.30 -4.15
N GLN A 79 18.06 12.65 -3.89
CA GLN A 79 18.73 13.72 -4.62
C GLN A 79 18.97 13.35 -6.08
N LEU A 80 19.35 12.11 -6.36
CA LEU A 80 19.48 11.62 -7.72
C LEU A 80 18.13 11.70 -8.46
N LEU A 81 17.05 11.21 -7.85
CA LEU A 81 15.72 11.27 -8.49
C LEU A 81 15.28 12.70 -8.79
N ARG A 82 15.45 13.64 -7.85
CA ARG A 82 15.16 15.06 -8.12
C ARG A 82 15.98 15.61 -9.27
N SER A 83 17.27 15.28 -9.31
CA SER A 83 18.14 15.68 -10.42
C SER A 83 17.59 15.13 -11.74
N LEU A 84 17.19 13.87 -11.79
CA LEU A 84 16.62 13.27 -13.00
C LEU A 84 15.30 13.96 -13.42
N GLU A 85 14.42 14.26 -12.46
CA GLU A 85 13.14 14.97 -12.69
C GLU A 85 13.36 16.35 -13.34
N GLU A 86 14.47 17.02 -13.02
CA GLU A 86 14.78 18.37 -13.52
C GLU A 86 15.67 18.37 -14.77
N THR A 87 16.51 17.35 -14.96
CA THR A 87 17.63 17.38 -15.94
C THR A 87 17.50 16.38 -17.09
N LEU A 88 16.53 15.47 -17.04
CA LEU A 88 16.37 14.46 -18.08
C LEU A 88 16.05 15.07 -19.45
N SER A 89 16.63 14.44 -20.47
CA SER A 89 16.47 14.85 -21.86
C SER A 89 15.13 14.39 -22.45
N ASN A 90 14.78 14.88 -23.64
CA ASN A 90 13.60 14.39 -24.34
C ASN A 90 13.69 12.91 -24.74
N THR A 91 14.89 12.32 -24.72
CA THR A 91 15.17 10.94 -25.15
C THR A 91 15.02 9.93 -24.01
N VAL A 92 15.49 10.24 -22.80
CA VAL A 92 15.32 9.40 -21.61
C VAL A 92 14.42 10.15 -20.65
N ARG A 93 13.26 9.60 -20.34
CA ARG A 93 12.25 10.21 -19.47
C ARG A 93 11.98 9.33 -18.27
N ILE A 94 11.30 9.89 -17.28
CA ILE A 94 10.76 9.17 -16.14
C ILE A 94 9.30 9.54 -15.94
N THR A 95 8.52 8.60 -15.45
CA THR A 95 7.13 8.84 -15.03
C THR A 95 7.08 9.63 -13.73
N ASP A 96 5.87 10.01 -13.31
CA ASP A 96 5.64 10.46 -11.95
C ASP A 96 5.97 9.37 -10.91
N ARG A 97 6.23 9.79 -9.67
CA ARG A 97 6.45 8.88 -8.55
C ARG A 97 5.15 8.19 -8.14
N GLU A 98 5.21 6.87 -7.99
CA GLU A 98 4.12 6.07 -7.43
C GLU A 98 4.49 5.53 -6.05
N ASP A 99 3.62 5.76 -5.06
CA ASP A 99 3.78 5.26 -3.69
C ASP A 99 3.35 3.79 -3.60
N ILE A 100 4.22 2.95 -3.01
CA ILE A 100 3.94 1.54 -2.73
C ILE A 100 4.41 1.15 -1.32
N ALA A 101 3.86 0.08 -0.77
CA ALA A 101 4.36 -0.56 0.44
C ALA A 101 5.25 -1.75 0.05
N VAL A 102 6.47 -1.82 0.58
CA VAL A 102 7.46 -2.86 0.23
C VAL A 102 8.04 -3.46 1.50
N SER A 103 8.18 -4.78 1.54
CA SER A 103 8.89 -5.49 2.61
C SER A 103 10.23 -6.09 2.15
N ASP A 104 10.35 -6.45 0.87
CA ASP A 104 11.54 -6.97 0.19
C ASP A 104 11.78 -6.20 -1.11
N PHE A 105 12.73 -5.25 -1.06
CA PHE A 105 13.00 -4.32 -2.16
C PHE A 105 13.57 -5.01 -3.40
N ALA A 106 14.31 -6.10 -3.24
CA ALA A 106 14.84 -6.84 -4.38
C ALA A 106 13.68 -7.52 -5.14
N LYS A 107 12.80 -8.21 -4.42
CA LYS A 107 11.60 -8.84 -5.03
C LYS A 107 10.64 -7.80 -5.61
N ALA A 108 10.44 -6.68 -4.93
CA ALA A 108 9.58 -5.61 -5.42
C ALA A 108 10.12 -5.01 -6.71
N LEU A 109 11.43 -4.73 -6.78
CA LEU A 109 12.09 -4.23 -7.98
C LEU A 109 11.98 -5.22 -9.15
N ASP A 110 12.24 -6.51 -8.90
CA ASP A 110 12.09 -7.55 -9.92
C ASP A 110 10.66 -7.61 -10.45
N ARG A 111 9.68 -7.57 -9.55
CA ARG A 111 8.27 -7.60 -9.92
C ARG A 111 7.84 -6.38 -10.72
N LEU A 112 8.24 -5.18 -10.29
CA LEU A 112 7.99 -3.93 -11.02
C LEU A 112 8.60 -4.00 -12.43
N TYR A 113 9.84 -4.49 -12.53
CA TYR A 113 10.52 -4.66 -13.82
C TYR A 113 9.75 -5.62 -14.74
N LEU A 114 9.33 -6.79 -14.24
CA LEU A 114 8.56 -7.75 -15.04
C LEU A 114 7.25 -7.15 -15.54
N ARG A 115 6.53 -6.42 -14.67
CA ARG A 115 5.25 -5.79 -14.98
C ARG A 115 5.38 -4.66 -15.99
N HIS A 116 6.32 -3.75 -15.79
CA HIS A 116 6.40 -2.51 -16.56
C HIS A 116 7.34 -2.59 -17.75
N VAL A 117 8.43 -3.35 -17.67
CA VAL A 117 9.50 -3.34 -18.68
C VAL A 117 9.46 -4.58 -19.56
N ALA A 118 9.49 -5.77 -18.95
CA ALA A 118 9.44 -7.02 -19.70
C ALA A 118 8.06 -7.31 -20.31
N GLY A 119 7.04 -6.55 -19.90
CA GLY A 119 5.67 -6.69 -20.39
C GLY A 119 5.09 -8.08 -20.13
N GLU A 120 5.62 -8.80 -19.12
CA GLU A 120 5.13 -10.12 -18.77
C GLU A 120 3.68 -9.96 -18.30
N PRO A 121 2.71 -10.55 -19.03
CA PRO A 121 1.34 -10.58 -18.55
C PRO A 121 1.37 -11.25 -17.20
N GLN A 122 0.76 -10.62 -16.20
CA GLN A 122 0.54 -11.25 -14.91
C GLN A 122 -0.12 -12.59 -15.20
N ALA A 123 0.59 -13.70 -14.97
CA ALA A 123 0.14 -15.02 -15.40
C ALA A 123 -1.32 -15.17 -14.97
N HIS A 124 -2.21 -15.57 -15.88
CA HIS A 124 -3.60 -15.86 -15.54
C HIS A 124 -3.63 -17.06 -14.59
N VAL A 125 -3.33 -16.81 -13.32
CA VAL A 125 -3.49 -17.76 -12.23
C VAL A 125 -4.99 -17.83 -11.99
N ALA A 126 -5.53 -19.05 -11.98
CA ALA A 126 -6.93 -19.24 -11.64
C ALA A 126 -7.21 -18.60 -10.27
N VAL A 127 -8.18 -17.69 -10.24
CA VAL A 127 -8.61 -17.03 -9.00
C VAL A 127 -9.33 -18.08 -8.15
N LEU A 128 -8.66 -18.56 -7.10
CA LEU A 128 -9.27 -19.44 -6.09
C LEU A 128 -9.71 -18.59 -4.90
N GLN A 129 -10.97 -18.17 -4.94
CA GLN A 129 -11.59 -17.31 -3.93
C GLN A 129 -11.44 -17.88 -2.52
N PHE A 130 -10.91 -17.07 -1.60
CA PHE A 130 -10.65 -17.42 -0.21
C PHE A 130 -9.74 -18.65 0.01
N GLN A 131 -9.06 -19.13 -1.04
CA GLN A 131 -8.00 -20.14 -0.94
C GLN A 131 -6.65 -19.50 -1.22
N THR A 132 -6.55 -18.75 -2.31
CA THR A 132 -5.34 -18.00 -2.69
C THR A 132 -5.60 -16.52 -2.91
N HIS A 133 -6.86 -16.10 -3.05
CA HIS A 133 -7.22 -14.70 -3.30
C HIS A 133 -8.25 -14.18 -2.29
N LEU A 134 -8.16 -12.88 -1.97
CA LEU A 134 -9.16 -12.15 -1.21
C LEU A 134 -9.83 -11.09 -2.11
N PRO A 135 -11.12 -10.78 -1.88
CA PRO A 135 -11.79 -9.75 -2.64
C PRO A 135 -11.25 -8.37 -2.29
N LEU A 136 -11.01 -7.55 -3.31
CA LEU A 136 -10.73 -6.13 -3.19
C LEU A 136 -12.04 -5.35 -3.30
N TYR A 137 -12.31 -4.52 -2.30
CA TYR A 137 -13.46 -3.62 -2.30
C TYR A 137 -12.99 -2.17 -2.11
N SER A 138 -13.74 -1.22 -2.67
CA SER A 138 -13.75 0.14 -2.13
C SER A 138 -14.21 0.11 -0.67
N LEU A 139 -13.78 1.10 0.12
CA LEU A 139 -14.19 1.20 1.53
C LEU A 139 -15.72 1.31 1.68
N GLN A 140 -16.37 2.00 0.75
CA GLN A 140 -17.84 2.09 0.70
C GLN A 140 -18.48 0.71 0.49
N ALA A 141 -17.99 -0.05 -0.49
CA ALA A 141 -18.43 -1.41 -0.77
C ALA A 141 -18.22 -2.37 0.42
N ALA A 142 -17.07 -2.27 1.09
CA ALA A 142 -16.75 -3.07 2.27
C ALA A 142 -17.69 -2.78 3.46
N ALA A 143 -18.23 -1.56 3.55
CA ALA A 143 -19.15 -1.18 4.63
C ALA A 143 -20.59 -1.68 4.43
N THR A 144 -21.05 -1.78 3.18
CA THR A 144 -22.43 -2.13 2.84
C THR A 144 -22.67 -3.63 2.76
N ARG A 145 -21.65 -4.45 2.50
CA ARG A 145 -21.76 -5.91 2.28
C ARG A 145 -22.41 -6.72 3.43
N PHE A 146 -22.52 -6.16 4.64
CA PHE A 146 -23.22 -6.80 5.78
C PHE A 146 -24.43 -6.00 6.30
N GLY A 147 -24.81 -4.90 5.66
CA GLY A 147 -26.14 -4.31 5.82
C GLY A 147 -27.10 -5.03 4.87
N ALA A 148 -28.29 -5.41 5.33
CA ALA A 148 -29.25 -6.26 4.63
C ALA A 148 -29.32 -6.07 3.09
N ASP A 149 -29.25 -7.19 2.35
CA ASP A 149 -29.66 -7.38 0.95
C ASP A 149 -28.88 -6.72 -0.20
N MET A 150 -27.62 -6.32 -0.02
CA MET A 150 -26.78 -5.89 -1.15
C MET A 150 -25.64 -6.87 -1.46
N GLU A 151 -25.72 -7.58 -2.59
CA GLU A 151 -24.57 -8.23 -3.22
C GLU A 151 -23.63 -7.15 -3.76
N VAL A 152 -22.58 -6.84 -3.01
CA VAL A 152 -21.54 -5.92 -3.46
C VAL A 152 -20.50 -6.71 -4.25
N GLU A 153 -20.35 -6.39 -5.54
CA GLU A 153 -19.33 -6.96 -6.41
C GLU A 153 -17.93 -6.51 -5.97
N ALA A 154 -16.97 -7.43 -6.04
CA ALA A 154 -15.57 -7.11 -5.79
C ALA A 154 -15.00 -6.36 -7.00
N GLU A 155 -14.20 -5.33 -6.75
CA GLU A 155 -13.49 -4.60 -7.81
C GLU A 155 -12.45 -5.51 -8.47
N ASP A 156 -11.83 -6.38 -7.67
CA ASP A 156 -10.85 -7.37 -8.11
C ASP A 156 -10.70 -8.50 -7.07
N TRP A 157 -9.92 -9.51 -7.40
CA TRP A 157 -9.46 -10.56 -6.49
C TRP A 157 -7.93 -10.55 -6.43
N VAL A 158 -7.40 -10.12 -5.30
CA VAL A 158 -5.95 -9.96 -5.12
C VAL A 158 -5.39 -11.21 -4.46
N ARG A 159 -4.29 -11.74 -5.01
CA ARG A 159 -3.58 -12.87 -4.42
C ARG A 159 -3.11 -12.49 -3.03
N ALA A 160 -3.42 -13.33 -2.05
CA ALA A 160 -2.99 -13.13 -0.69
C ALA A 160 -1.66 -13.87 -0.42
N PRO A 161 -0.88 -13.42 0.57
CA PRO A 161 0.40 -14.05 0.89
C PRO A 161 0.22 -15.49 1.36
N GLU A 162 1.14 -16.38 1.00
CA GLU A 162 1.01 -17.83 1.26
C GLU A 162 0.94 -18.20 2.76
N ASN A 163 1.43 -17.30 3.62
CA ASN A 163 1.42 -17.48 5.07
C ASN A 163 0.16 -16.91 5.76
N LEU A 164 -0.80 -16.37 5.02
CA LEU A 164 -2.07 -15.89 5.56
C LEU A 164 -3.15 -16.98 5.40
N ARG A 165 -3.69 -17.46 6.51
CA ARG A 165 -4.85 -18.35 6.48
C ARG A 165 -6.10 -17.55 6.12
N LEU A 166 -6.56 -17.72 4.89
CA LEU A 166 -7.72 -16.99 4.36
C LEU A 166 -9.03 -17.52 4.95
N SER A 167 -10.02 -16.64 5.02
CA SER A 167 -11.40 -16.95 5.40
C SER A 167 -12.35 -16.01 4.67
N THR A 168 -13.61 -16.41 4.51
CA THR A 168 -14.67 -15.62 3.87
C THR A 168 -15.00 -14.31 4.59
N ASP A 169 -14.57 -14.18 5.85
CA ASP A 169 -14.71 -12.96 6.67
C ASP A 169 -13.59 -11.93 6.43
N MET A 170 -12.67 -12.20 5.49
CA MET A 170 -11.56 -11.31 5.15
C MET A 170 -11.78 -10.60 3.81
N PHE A 171 -11.25 -9.39 3.71
CA PHE A 171 -11.27 -8.58 2.50
C PHE A 171 -10.05 -7.67 2.43
N ILE A 172 -9.80 -7.11 1.25
CA ILE A 172 -8.78 -6.11 1.01
C ILE A 172 -9.45 -4.78 0.69
N ALA A 173 -8.88 -3.70 1.20
CA ALA A 173 -9.23 -2.35 0.78
C ALA A 173 -7.98 -1.47 0.71
N ARG A 174 -8.01 -0.48 -0.19
CA ARG A 174 -6.99 0.55 -0.26
C ARG A 174 -7.21 1.58 0.85
N VAL A 175 -6.16 1.86 1.61
CA VAL A 175 -6.16 2.88 2.66
C VAL A 175 -5.55 4.16 2.12
N VAL A 176 -6.22 5.28 2.39
CA VAL A 176 -5.76 6.61 2.01
C VAL A 176 -5.64 7.47 3.28
N GLY A 177 -4.54 8.21 3.38
CA GLY A 177 -4.20 9.07 4.50
C GLY A 177 -3.03 8.55 5.34
N ARG A 178 -2.40 9.49 6.07
CA ARG A 178 -1.12 9.27 6.77
C ARG A 178 -1.23 9.03 8.28
N SER A 179 -2.44 9.01 8.82
CA SER A 179 -2.66 8.96 10.29
C SER A 179 -2.17 7.68 10.98
N MET A 180 -1.90 6.63 10.20
CA MET A 180 -1.44 5.33 10.69
C MET A 180 0.01 5.00 10.31
N GLU A 181 0.72 5.98 9.73
CA GLU A 181 2.15 5.85 9.46
C GLU A 181 2.97 5.75 10.76
N PRO A 182 4.11 5.03 10.76
CA PRO A 182 4.69 4.34 9.60
C PRO A 182 4.12 2.93 9.34
N LEU A 183 3.26 2.42 10.23
CA LEU A 183 2.79 1.03 10.14
C LEU A 183 1.89 0.75 8.93
N ILE A 184 1.03 1.73 8.58
CA ILE A 184 0.20 1.68 7.38
C ILE A 184 0.56 2.92 6.55
N PRO A 185 1.47 2.77 5.57
CA PRO A 185 1.76 3.82 4.61
C PRO A 185 0.51 4.26 3.85
N ASP A 186 0.46 5.53 3.47
CA ASP A 186 -0.55 6.03 2.54
C ASP A 186 -0.58 5.20 1.24
N GLY A 187 -1.78 4.98 0.70
CA GLY A 187 -2.01 4.19 -0.53
C GLY A 187 -1.96 2.67 -0.35
N SER A 188 -1.63 2.16 0.84
CA SER A 188 -1.46 0.72 1.11
C SER A 188 -2.72 -0.10 0.85
N LEU A 189 -2.56 -1.27 0.23
CA LEU A 189 -3.59 -2.32 0.26
C LEU A 189 -3.49 -3.05 1.60
N CYS A 190 -4.59 -3.06 2.35
CA CYS A 190 -4.64 -3.64 3.69
C CYS A 190 -5.64 -4.79 3.74
N VAL A 191 -5.27 -5.87 4.44
CA VAL A 191 -6.19 -6.96 4.76
C VAL A 191 -6.94 -6.64 6.04
N PHE A 192 -8.25 -6.79 5.98
CA PHE A 192 -9.15 -6.67 7.10
C PHE A 192 -9.92 -7.96 7.33
N ARG A 193 -10.40 -8.13 8.55
CA ARG A 193 -11.44 -9.10 8.90
C ARG A 193 -12.68 -8.34 9.37
N HIS A 194 -13.87 -8.64 8.86
CA HIS A 194 -15.08 -7.93 9.30
C HIS A 194 -15.35 -8.15 10.80
N SER A 195 -15.23 -9.40 11.26
CA SER A 195 -15.44 -9.72 12.67
C SER A 195 -14.22 -9.37 13.52
N VAL A 196 -14.42 -8.58 14.57
CA VAL A 196 -13.40 -8.36 15.60
C VAL A 196 -13.43 -9.53 16.58
N VAL A 197 -12.36 -10.33 16.62
CA VAL A 197 -12.32 -11.54 17.47
C VAL A 197 -11.82 -11.19 18.88
N GLY A 198 -12.67 -11.34 19.90
CA GLY A 198 -12.31 -11.01 21.28
C GLY A 198 -12.36 -9.51 21.58
N SER A 199 -11.53 -9.03 22.50
CA SER A 199 -11.54 -7.62 22.89
C SER A 199 -11.06 -6.71 21.76
N ARG A 200 -11.70 -5.53 21.61
CA ARG A 200 -11.25 -4.45 20.72
C ARG A 200 -10.00 -3.72 21.26
N GLN A 201 -9.65 -3.92 22.53
CA GLN A 201 -8.56 -3.20 23.19
C GLN A 201 -7.22 -3.38 22.47
N GLY A 202 -6.60 -2.25 22.11
CA GLY A 202 -5.30 -2.18 21.45
C GLY A 202 -5.31 -2.56 19.97
N LYS A 203 -6.46 -2.96 19.41
CA LYS A 203 -6.57 -3.36 18.01
C LYS A 203 -6.67 -2.16 17.08
N LEU A 204 -6.20 -2.34 15.85
CA LEU A 204 -6.40 -1.37 14.78
C LEU A 204 -7.73 -1.69 14.09
N LEU A 205 -8.66 -0.76 14.11
CA LEU A 205 -10.01 -0.95 13.60
C LEU A 205 -10.28 -0.02 12.43
N LEU A 206 -10.90 -0.54 11.38
CA LEU A 206 -11.55 0.25 10.34
C LEU A 206 -12.90 0.74 10.89
N ILE A 207 -13.05 2.05 10.96
CA ILE A 207 -14.21 2.72 11.54
C ILE A 207 -14.82 3.60 10.45
N GLN A 208 -16.12 3.46 10.24
CA GLN A 208 -16.90 4.33 9.37
C GLN A 208 -17.66 5.34 10.24
N HIS A 209 -17.62 6.61 9.86
CA HIS A 209 -18.51 7.64 10.35
C HIS A 209 -19.61 7.88 9.32
N SER A 210 -20.86 7.54 9.67
CA SER A 210 -22.01 7.70 8.79
C SER A 210 -22.29 9.19 8.57
N ALA A 211 -22.28 9.64 7.31
CA ALA A 211 -22.70 11.00 6.96
C ALA A 211 -24.23 11.11 6.99
N ALA A 212 -24.75 12.24 7.47
CA ALA A 212 -26.19 12.52 7.49
C ALA A 212 -26.84 12.55 6.07
N SER A 213 -26.04 12.71 5.02
CA SER A 213 -26.47 12.94 3.63
C SER A 213 -26.40 11.72 2.71
N GLY A 214 -26.16 10.50 3.23
CA GLY A 214 -26.20 9.27 2.43
C GLY A 214 -24.99 9.03 1.50
N SER A 215 -23.95 9.84 1.58
CA SER A 215 -22.75 9.78 0.71
C SER A 215 -21.75 8.66 1.05
N GLY A 216 -22.19 7.56 1.69
CA GLY A 216 -21.32 6.43 2.03
C GLY A 216 -20.43 6.61 3.28
N GLY A 217 -20.40 7.80 3.88
CA GLY A 217 -19.66 8.08 5.13
C GLY A 217 -18.14 8.23 4.97
N GLU A 218 -17.49 8.70 6.02
CA GLU A 218 -16.02 8.83 6.08
C GLU A 218 -15.40 7.60 6.74
N PHE A 219 -14.23 7.16 6.27
CA PHE A 219 -13.53 6.00 6.80
C PHE A 219 -12.23 6.40 7.46
N THR A 220 -11.92 5.76 8.59
CA THR A 220 -10.67 5.95 9.29
C THR A 220 -10.18 4.64 9.90
N ILE A 221 -8.88 4.49 10.03
CA ILE A 221 -8.28 3.40 10.81
C ILE A 221 -7.65 4.01 12.04
N LYS A 222 -7.97 3.48 13.21
CA LYS A 222 -7.41 3.95 14.49
C LYS A 222 -7.17 2.79 15.43
N ARG A 223 -6.21 2.96 16.34
CA ARG A 223 -6.05 2.06 17.48
C ARG A 223 -7.17 2.34 18.45
N TYR A 224 -7.93 1.30 18.79
CA TYR A 224 -8.99 1.37 19.77
C TYR A 224 -8.42 1.17 21.18
N THR A 225 -8.70 2.10 22.09
CA THR A 225 -8.45 1.90 23.52
C THR A 225 -9.68 2.31 24.32
N SER A 226 -10.13 1.45 25.23
CA SER A 226 -11.14 1.79 26.23
C SER A 226 -10.46 2.00 27.58
N ARG A 227 -10.86 3.08 28.26
CA ARG A 227 -10.50 3.34 29.66
C ARG A 227 -11.77 3.46 30.47
N LYS A 228 -11.77 2.78 31.61
CA LYS A 228 -12.88 2.84 32.54
C LYS A 228 -12.44 3.62 33.79
N THR A 229 -13.04 4.76 34.06
CA THR A 229 -12.69 5.64 35.18
C THR A 229 -13.61 5.42 36.38
N ALA A 230 -13.06 5.12 37.55
CA ALA A 230 -13.84 4.99 38.80
C ALA A 230 -14.01 6.37 39.46
N THR A 231 -15.22 6.69 39.94
CA THR A 231 -15.51 7.90 40.72
C THR A 231 -15.82 7.53 42.18
N GLU A 232 -15.80 8.52 43.08
CA GLU A 232 -16.00 8.32 44.54
C GLU A 232 -17.36 7.71 44.90
N GLU A 233 -18.36 7.79 44.01
CA GLU A 233 -19.71 7.23 44.21
C GLU A 233 -19.94 5.88 43.50
N GLY A 234 -18.94 5.32 42.79
CA GLY A 234 -19.06 4.03 42.10
C GLY A 234 -18.34 3.92 40.75
N TRP A 235 -18.41 2.74 40.12
CA TRP A 235 -17.96 2.46 38.75
C TRP A 235 -19.05 2.95 37.75
N ARG A 236 -18.82 3.49 36.53
CA ARG A 236 -17.63 3.86 35.76
C ARG A 236 -18.07 4.61 34.48
N HIS A 237 -17.53 5.80 34.16
CA HIS A 237 -17.64 6.31 32.78
C HIS A 237 -16.60 5.56 31.94
N GLU A 238 -17.06 4.78 30.97
CA GLU A 238 -16.20 4.17 29.97
C GLU A 238 -16.01 5.17 28.83
N ARG A 239 -14.75 5.47 28.50
CA ARG A 239 -14.41 6.34 27.37
C ARG A 239 -13.55 5.58 26.39
N ILE A 240 -13.94 5.67 25.13
CA ILE A 240 -13.24 5.05 24.01
C ILE A 240 -12.34 6.12 23.42
N ARG A 241 -11.08 5.81 23.21
CA ARG A 241 -10.10 6.68 22.58
C ARG A 241 -9.60 6.03 21.30
N LEU A 242 -9.75 6.76 20.21
CA LEU A 242 -9.29 6.38 18.88
C LEU A 242 -7.96 7.07 18.60
N GLU A 243 -6.88 6.29 18.59
CA GLU A 243 -5.52 6.82 18.53
C GLU A 243 -4.92 6.60 17.12
N PRO A 244 -4.43 7.67 16.46
CA PRO A 244 -3.52 7.51 15.32
C PRO A 244 -2.19 6.89 15.79
N LEU A 245 -1.45 6.32 14.86
CA LEU A 245 -0.06 5.91 15.11
C LEU A 245 0.94 6.99 14.70
N ASN A 246 0.53 7.86 13.77
CA ASN A 246 1.32 9.00 13.37
C ASN A 246 1.11 10.15 14.39
N PRO A 247 2.18 10.64 15.06
CA PRO A 247 2.10 11.69 16.08
C PRO A 247 1.62 13.05 15.54
N ASP A 248 1.67 13.28 14.23
CA ASP A 248 1.19 14.51 13.59
C ASP A 248 -0.35 14.60 13.59
N PHE A 249 -1.05 13.53 13.97
CA PHE A 249 -2.50 13.45 14.01
C PHE A 249 -2.98 13.36 15.45
N GLN A 250 -4.10 14.02 15.74
CA GLN A 250 -4.68 14.02 17.08
C GLN A 250 -5.56 12.79 17.31
N ALA A 251 -5.45 12.20 18.50
CA ALA A 251 -6.42 11.23 18.99
C ALA A 251 -7.70 11.94 19.43
N TRP A 252 -8.83 11.24 19.33
CA TRP A 252 -10.11 11.73 19.84
C TRP A 252 -10.84 10.66 20.63
N ASP A 253 -11.74 11.13 21.48
CA ASP A 253 -12.53 10.27 22.35
C ASP A 253 -13.96 10.16 21.81
N LEU A 254 -14.57 8.99 22.03
CA LEU A 254 -15.96 8.68 21.79
C LEU A 254 -16.59 8.15 23.08
N ASP A 255 -17.86 8.45 23.29
CA ASP A 255 -18.69 7.75 24.25
C ASP A 255 -19.13 6.38 23.67
N PRO A 256 -19.25 5.32 24.49
CA PRO A 256 -19.62 3.98 24.02
C PRO A 256 -20.91 3.95 23.19
N SER A 257 -21.91 4.76 23.57
CA SER A 257 -23.17 4.90 22.84
C SER A 257 -22.98 5.37 21.40
N GLU A 258 -21.90 6.09 21.09
CA GLU A 258 -21.61 6.56 19.73
C GLU A 258 -21.20 5.43 18.77
N LEU A 259 -20.74 4.28 19.29
CA LEU A 259 -20.42 3.07 18.52
C LEU A 259 -21.53 2.01 18.55
N GLU A 260 -22.43 2.08 19.54
CA GLU A 260 -23.54 1.12 19.71
C GLU A 260 -24.75 1.55 18.87
N ASP A 261 -25.21 2.79 19.05
CA ASP A 261 -26.40 3.34 18.40
C ASP A 261 -26.11 4.68 17.69
N GLY A 262 -24.85 5.09 17.64
CA GLY A 262 -24.42 6.37 17.10
C GLY A 262 -23.93 6.32 15.64
N PRO A 263 -23.25 7.38 15.20
CA PRO A 263 -22.84 7.51 13.80
C PRO A 263 -21.60 6.66 13.45
N TYR A 264 -20.88 6.11 14.44
CA TYR A 264 -19.63 5.39 14.22
C TYR A 264 -19.85 3.87 14.19
N HIS A 265 -19.29 3.20 13.17
CA HIS A 265 -19.46 1.77 12.96
C HIS A 265 -18.10 1.11 12.75
N VAL A 266 -17.79 0.08 13.54
CA VAL A 266 -16.62 -0.77 13.29
C VAL A 266 -16.92 -1.68 12.11
N ARG A 267 -16.15 -1.53 11.02
CA ARG A 267 -16.32 -2.30 9.77
C ARG A 267 -15.31 -3.42 9.59
N GLY A 268 -14.22 -3.40 10.37
CA GLY A 268 -13.30 -4.51 10.42
C GLY A 268 -12.11 -4.29 11.35
N GLU A 269 -11.43 -5.39 11.67
CA GLU A 269 -10.13 -5.46 12.31
C GLU A 269 -9.04 -5.47 11.23
N PHE A 270 -8.10 -4.54 11.30
CA PHE A 270 -6.91 -4.55 10.45
C PHE A 270 -6.00 -5.72 10.85
N LEU A 271 -5.57 -6.49 9.85
CA LEU A 271 -4.67 -7.63 10.05
C LEU A 271 -3.24 -7.33 9.60
N ARG A 272 -3.06 -6.79 8.39
CA ARG A 272 -1.74 -6.45 7.83
C ARG A 272 -1.84 -5.58 6.59
N VAL A 273 -0.73 -4.92 6.25
CA VAL A 273 -0.47 -4.38 4.91
C VAL A 273 -0.04 -5.53 3.97
N LEU A 274 -0.49 -5.47 2.72
CA LEU A 274 0.01 -6.30 1.63
C LEU A 274 1.14 -5.55 0.92
N PRO A 275 2.39 -6.03 1.00
CA PRO A 275 3.49 -5.43 0.28
C PRO A 275 3.39 -5.73 -1.22
N TYR A 276 3.93 -4.84 -2.05
CA TYR A 276 3.78 -4.86 -3.51
C TYR A 276 4.28 -6.14 -4.16
N GLU A 277 5.41 -6.67 -3.69
CA GLU A 277 6.01 -7.91 -4.19
C GLU A 277 5.10 -9.14 -4.05
N GLU A 278 4.13 -9.09 -3.13
CA GLU A 278 3.16 -10.17 -2.87
C GLU A 278 1.86 -10.04 -3.68
N LEU A 279 1.70 -8.99 -4.52
CA LEU A 279 0.47 -8.74 -5.30
C LEU A 279 0.35 -9.61 -6.56
#